data_AF-A0A2G4HNU5-F1
#
_entry.id   AF-A0A2G4HNU5-F1
#
_cell.length_a   1.000
_cell.length_b   1.000
_cell.length_c   1.000
_cell.angle_alpha   90.00
_cell.angle_beta   90.00
_cell.angle_gamma   90.00
#
_symmetry.space_group_name_H-M   'P 1'
#
loop_
_entity.id
_entity.type
_entity.pdbx_description
1 polymer ?
#
loop_
_entity_poly.entity_id
_entity_poly.type
_entity_poly.pdbx_seq_one_letter_code
_entity_poly.pdbx_strand_id
1 'polypeptide(L)'
;MHGGNIIRRGRTLKLKALEQQGITSPAAIATIANQGIGQMGGYGQVLGTGGAEQVGLYVWQQALAGWAPLPSPAAQPEARGPAS
;
A
#
# COMPACT_ATOMS: atom_id res chain seq x y z
N MET A 1 0.83 14.89 27.68
CA MET A 1 -0.44 14.83 26.91
C MET A 1 -0.35 13.61 26.00
N HIS A 2 -1.30 12.68 26.10
CA HIS A 2 -1.15 11.31 25.57
C HIS A 2 -1.09 11.29 24.04
N GLY A 3 0.10 11.01 23.49
CA GLY A 3 0.35 10.70 22.08
C GLY A 3 -0.21 9.31 21.72
N GLY A 4 -1.53 9.17 21.71
CA GLY A 4 -2.20 7.98 21.21
C GLY A 4 -2.38 8.06 19.69
N ASN A 5 -1.90 7.06 18.95
CA ASN A 5 -2.17 6.92 17.52
C ASN A 5 -3.69 6.97 17.26
N ILE A 6 -4.18 8.08 16.71
CA ILE A 6 -5.60 8.26 16.41
C ILE A 6 -5.93 7.44 15.16
N ILE A 7 -6.61 6.31 15.34
CA ILE A 7 -7.16 5.53 14.24
C ILE A 7 -8.39 6.25 13.68
N ARG A 8 -8.22 6.90 12.53
CA ARG A 8 -9.34 7.43 11.75
C ARG A 8 -9.97 6.27 10.98
N ARG A 9 -11.10 5.72 11.46
CA ARG A 9 -11.80 4.57 10.86
C ARG A 9 -12.11 4.71 9.37
N GLY A 10 -12.19 5.94 8.84
CA GLY A 10 -12.39 6.24 7.42
C GLY A 10 -11.12 6.36 6.57
N ARG A 11 -9.92 6.30 7.17
CA ARG A 11 -8.63 6.33 6.45
C ARG A 11 -8.01 4.95 6.47
N THR A 12 -8.47 4.11 5.56
CA THR A 12 -7.91 2.76 5.34
C THR A 12 -7.51 2.63 3.89
N LEU A 13 -6.71 1.61 3.56
CA LEU A 13 -6.33 1.31 2.18
C LEU A 13 -7.33 0.37 1.47
N LYS A 14 -8.53 0.18 2.03
CA LYS A 14 -9.60 -0.58 1.36
C LYS A 14 -10.14 0.23 0.19
N LEU A 15 -10.48 -0.43 -0.93
CA LEU A 15 -10.93 0.22 -2.16
C LEU A 15 -12.00 1.29 -1.93
N LYS A 16 -13.11 0.94 -1.25
CA LYS A 16 -14.20 1.88 -0.94
C LYS A 16 -13.73 3.14 -0.20
N ALA A 17 -12.76 3.01 0.71
CA ALA A 17 -12.24 4.15 1.48
C ALA A 17 -11.33 5.05 0.63
N LEU A 18 -10.55 4.43 -0.28
CA LEU A 18 -9.72 5.16 -1.24
C LEU A 18 -10.59 5.95 -2.24
N GLU A 19 -11.62 5.31 -2.80
CA GLU A 19 -12.58 5.94 -3.72
C GLU A 19 -13.34 7.11 -3.08
N GLN A 20 -13.79 6.94 -1.83
CA GLN A 20 -14.45 8.01 -1.07
C GLN A 20 -13.54 9.24 -0.85
N GLN A 21 -12.23 9.07 -0.94
CA GLN A 21 -11.23 10.14 -0.82
C GLN A 21 -10.72 10.63 -2.18
N GLY A 22 -11.28 10.13 -3.29
CA GLY A 22 -10.84 10.48 -4.64
C GLY A 22 -9.49 9.85 -5.03
N ILE A 23 -9.00 8.87 -4.27
CA ILE A 23 -7.75 8.15 -4.57
C ILE A 23 -8.12 6.94 -5.43
N THR A 24 -8.23 7.15 -6.73
CA THR A 24 -8.81 6.17 -7.68
C THR A 24 -7.79 5.57 -8.66
N SER A 25 -6.49 5.71 -8.37
CA SER A 25 -5.45 5.17 -9.24
C SER A 25 -4.16 4.81 -8.49
N PRO A 26 -3.35 3.88 -9.02
CA PRO A 26 -2.04 3.58 -8.46
C PRO A 26 -1.11 4.82 -8.47
N ALA A 27 -1.25 5.71 -9.46
CA ALA A 27 -0.48 6.95 -9.54
C ALA A 27 -0.84 7.94 -8.42
N ALA A 28 -2.12 8.02 -8.03
CA ALA A 28 -2.54 8.84 -6.89
C ALA A 28 -1.93 8.32 -5.58
N ILE A 29 -1.88 6.99 -5.40
CA ILE A 29 -1.24 6.36 -4.24
C ILE A 29 0.26 6.60 -4.26
N ALA A 30 0.93 6.46 -5.42
CA ALA A 30 2.35 6.73 -5.57
C ALA A 30 2.70 8.18 -5.21
N THR A 31 1.88 9.13 -5.65
CA THR A 31 2.03 10.56 -5.30
C THR A 31 1.96 10.75 -3.78
N ILE A 32 0.98 10.13 -3.12
CA ILE A 32 0.81 10.19 -1.66
C ILE A 32 1.98 9.49 -0.95
N ALA A 33 2.45 8.34 -1.44
CA ALA A 33 3.60 7.64 -0.87
C ALA A 33 4.88 8.47 -0.98
N ASN A 34 5.06 9.19 -2.09
CA ASN A 34 6.22 10.04 -2.33
C ASN A 34 6.18 11.33 -1.50
N GLN A 35 5.05 12.06 -1.54
CA GLN A 35 4.93 13.44 -1.04
C GLN A 35 4.28 13.53 0.34
N GLY A 36 3.55 12.50 0.77
CA GLY A 36 2.74 12.52 1.98
C GLY A 36 1.35 13.13 1.75
N ILE A 37 0.51 13.06 2.79
CA ILE A 37 -0.81 13.70 2.82
C ILE A 37 -1.23 14.01 4.27
N GLY A 38 -1.51 15.28 4.54
CA GLY A 38 -1.94 15.74 5.86
C GLY A 38 -0.92 15.44 6.96
N GLN A 39 -1.21 14.44 7.80
CA GLN A 39 -0.35 14.02 8.91
C GLN A 39 0.59 12.86 8.52
N MET A 40 0.43 12.28 7.32
CA MET A 40 1.33 11.27 6.80
C MET A 40 2.47 11.98 6.07
N GLY A 41 3.70 11.86 6.58
CA GLY A 41 4.89 12.30 5.86
C GLY A 41 5.10 11.50 4.57
N GLY A 42 5.79 12.10 3.61
CA GLY A 42 6.20 11.42 2.38
C GLY A 42 7.42 10.51 2.62
N TYR A 43 7.49 9.44 1.86
CA TYR A 43 8.54 8.42 1.93
C TYR A 43 9.48 8.43 0.71
N GLY A 44 9.38 9.44 -0.17
CA GLY A 44 10.20 9.52 -1.39
C GLY A 44 11.71 9.38 -1.17
N GLN A 45 12.21 9.94 -0.07
CA GLN A 45 13.64 9.89 0.28
C GLN A 45 14.13 8.49 0.68
N VAL A 46 13.23 7.58 1.08
CA VAL A 46 13.57 6.23 1.55
C VAL A 46 13.12 5.12 0.61
N LEU A 47 12.22 5.42 -0.33
CA LEU A 47 11.71 4.43 -1.30
C LEU A 47 12.65 4.19 -2.49
N GLY A 48 13.62 5.08 -2.71
CA GLY A 48 14.50 5.00 -3.88
C GLY A 48 13.78 5.26 -5.20
N THR A 49 14.52 5.22 -6.30
CA THR A 49 13.98 5.47 -7.64
C THR A 49 12.94 4.42 -8.03
N GLY A 50 11.70 4.85 -8.35
CA GLY A 50 10.62 3.94 -8.76
C GLY A 50 9.85 3.28 -7.60
N GLY A 51 10.30 3.44 -6.35
CA GLY A 51 9.69 2.74 -5.21
C GLY A 51 8.27 3.23 -4.90
N ALA A 52 7.98 4.52 -5.11
CA ALA A 52 6.64 5.06 -4.90
C ALA A 52 5.63 4.48 -5.91
N GLU A 53 6.04 4.31 -7.16
CA GLU A 53 5.25 3.69 -8.22
C GLU A 53 4.99 2.21 -7.91
N GLN A 54 6.00 1.47 -7.47
CA GLN A 54 5.86 0.07 -7.04
C GLN A 54 4.89 -0.07 -5.86
N VAL A 55 5.02 0.79 -4.84
CA VAL A 55 4.09 0.82 -3.70
C VAL A 55 2.67 1.16 -4.16
N GLY A 56 2.52 2.16 -5.03
CA GLY A 56 1.23 2.55 -5.60
C GLY A 56 0.54 1.40 -6.33
N LEU A 57 1.27 0.70 -7.19
CA LEU A 57 0.79 -0.49 -7.90
C LEU A 57 0.41 -1.63 -6.95
N TYR A 58 1.23 -1.92 -5.95
CA TYR A 58 0.97 -2.99 -4.99
C TYR A 58 -0.28 -2.70 -4.16
N VAL A 59 -0.36 -1.51 -3.54
CA VAL A 59 -1.50 -1.12 -2.71
C VAL A 59 -2.79 -1.10 -3.52
N TRP A 60 -2.74 -0.61 -4.77
CA TRP A 60 -3.91 -0.63 -5.65
C TRP A 60 -4.40 -2.06 -5.94
N GLN A 61 -3.50 -2.98 -6.27
CA GLN A 61 -3.85 -4.39 -6.50
C GLN A 61 -4.42 -5.06 -5.25
N GLN A 62 -3.82 -4.82 -4.08
CA GLN A 62 -4.34 -5.35 -2.81
C GLN A 62 -5.71 -4.77 -2.49
N ALA A 63 -5.94 -3.48 -2.74
CA ALA A 63 -7.25 -2.85 -2.55
C ALA A 63 -8.32 -3.48 -3.45
N LEU A 64 -8.02 -3.70 -4.73
CA LEU A 64 -8.90 -4.39 -5.68
C LEU A 64 -9.19 -5.83 -5.25
N ALA A 65 -8.19 -6.55 -4.73
CA ALA A 65 -8.32 -7.90 -4.19
C ALA A 65 -9.00 -7.95 -2.81
N GLY A 66 -9.45 -6.82 -2.28
CA GLY A 66 -10.09 -6.74 -0.96
C GLY A 66 -9.16 -7.05 0.21
N TRP A 67 -7.84 -6.91 0.02
CA TRP A 67 -6.80 -7.33 0.97
C TRP A 67 -6.95 -8.80 1.38
N ALA A 68 -7.22 -9.67 0.40
CA ALA A 68 -7.19 -11.11 0.61
C ALA A 68 -5.82 -11.52 1.20
N PRO A 69 -5.78 -12.41 2.19
CA PRO A 69 -4.50 -12.94 2.69
C PRO A 69 -3.70 -13.49 1.52
N LEU A 70 -2.40 -13.18 1.46
CA LEU A 70 -1.51 -13.82 0.49
C LEU A 70 -1.67 -15.34 0.63
N PRO A 71 -1.71 -16.09 -0.49
CA PRO A 71 -1.66 -17.54 -0.41
C PRO A 71 -0.38 -17.93 0.36
N SER A 72 -0.52 -18.87 1.29
CA SER A 72 0.58 -19.39 2.11
C SER A 72 1.82 -19.65 1.23
N PRO A 73 3.06 -19.40 1.70
CA PRO A 73 4.28 -19.66 0.93
C PRO A 73 4.35 -21.08 0.33
N ALA A 74 3.67 -22.04 0.96
CA ALA A 74 3.53 -23.42 0.47
C ALA A 74 2.71 -23.56 -0.83
N ALA A 75 1.94 -22.55 -1.22
CA ALA A 75 1.07 -22.54 -2.40
C ALA A 75 1.70 -21.80 -3.61
N GLN A 76 2.94 -21.31 -3.48
CA GLN A 76 3.66 -20.66 -4.57
C GLN A 76 4.63 -21.65 -5.24
N PRO A 77 4.37 -22.12 -6.47
CA PRO A 77 5.21 -23.11 -7.14
C PRO A 77 6.62 -22.58 -7.48
N GLU A 78 6.83 -21.26 -7.54
CA GLU A 78 8.14 -20.65 -7.81
C GLU A 78 9.09 -20.62 -6.59
N ALA A 79 8.60 -20.87 -5.37
CA ALA A 79 9.43 -20.84 -4.16
C ALA A 79 10.29 -22.11 -3.95
N ARG A 80 10.03 -23.19 -4.72
CA ARG A 80 10.93 -24.34 -4.79
C ARG A 80 11.97 -24.10 -5.88
N GLY A 81 13.02 -23.35 -5.57
CA GLY A 81 14.27 -23.50 -6.29
C GLY A 81 14.76 -24.95 -6.21
N PRO A 82 15.51 -25.46 -7.23
CA PRO A 82 15.94 -26.84 -7.24
C PRO A 82 16.81 -27.13 -6.00
N ALA A 83 16.43 -28.16 -5.25
CA ALA A 83 17.28 -28.73 -4.22
C ALA A 83 18.61 -29.13 -4.89
N SER A 84 19.71 -28.54 -4.41
CA SER A 84 21.07 -28.92 -4.79
C SER A 84 21.41 -30.32 -4.28
#